data_AF-M3CTF0-F1
#
_entry.id   AF-M3CTF0-F1
#
_cell.length_a   1.000
_cell.length_b   1.000
_cell.length_c   1.000
_cell.angle_alpha   90.00
_cell.angle_beta   90.00
_cell.angle_gamma   90.00
#
_symmetry.space_group_name_H-M   'P 1'
#
loop_
_entity.id
_entity.type
_entity.pdbx_description
1 polymer ?
#
loop_
_entity_poly.entity_id
_entity_poly.type
_entity_poly.pdbx_seq_one_letter_code
_entity_poly.pdbx_strand_id
1 'polypeptide(L)'
;MWKFRTGTAWRDVPERYGPWATLHTCFRRWAADGTFERMLRAAQAKADAAGDIDWLVSVDSTIVRAHQHAAGARKGGSATRPSDAPEAA
;
A
#
# COMPACT_ATOMS: atom_id res chain seq x y z
N MET A 1 -10.12 -7.00 -10.92
CA MET A 1 -10.74 -6.66 -9.62
C MET A 1 -10.92 -5.15 -9.52
N TRP A 2 -12.13 -4.65 -9.21
CA TRP A 2 -12.46 -3.22 -9.25
C TRP A 2 -11.54 -2.36 -8.38
N LYS A 3 -11.27 -2.77 -7.14
CA LYS A 3 -10.38 -2.04 -6.20
C LYS A 3 -8.99 -1.80 -6.80
N PHE A 4 -8.34 -2.83 -7.33
CA PHE A 4 -6.99 -2.70 -7.90
C PHE A 4 -6.94 -1.75 -9.10
N ARG A 5 -8.03 -1.68 -9.87
CA ARG A 5 -8.13 -0.78 -11.02
C ARG A 5 -8.36 0.68 -10.61
N THR A 6 -9.14 0.94 -9.57
CA THR A 6 -9.57 2.30 -9.23
C THR A 6 -8.78 2.95 -8.11
N GLY A 7 -8.05 2.19 -7.30
CA GLY A 7 -7.29 2.74 -6.17
C GLY A 7 -8.16 3.30 -5.03
N THR A 8 -9.49 3.31 -5.18
CA THR A 8 -10.47 3.90 -4.26
C THR A 8 -10.36 3.37 -2.82
N ALA A 9 -10.71 4.18 -1.83
CA ALA A 9 -10.76 3.72 -0.44
C ALA A 9 -11.77 2.58 -0.29
N TRP A 10 -11.52 1.67 0.67
CA TRP A 10 -12.41 0.53 0.90
C TRP A 10 -13.85 0.94 1.19
N ARG A 11 -14.05 2.07 1.87
CA ARG A 11 -15.37 2.59 2.22
C ARG A 11 -16.21 3.01 1.02
N ASP A 12 -15.58 3.32 -0.11
CA ASP A 12 -16.30 3.79 -1.30
C ASP A 12 -16.42 2.68 -2.37
N VAL A 13 -16.23 1.42 -1.98
CA VAL A 13 -16.50 0.27 -2.85
C VAL A 13 -18.00 0.20 -3.14
N PRO A 14 -18.41 0.02 -4.42
CA PRO A 14 -19.82 -0.08 -4.78
C PRO A 14 -20.54 -1.18 -4.01
N GLU A 15 -21.73 -0.86 -3.53
CA GLU A 15 -22.56 -1.74 -2.68
C GLU A 15 -22.86 -3.10 -3.31
N ARG A 16 -22.88 -3.18 -4.65
CA ARG A 16 -23.05 -4.44 -5.40
C ARG A 16 -22.00 -5.52 -5.07
N TYR A 17 -20.88 -5.15 -4.44
CA TYR A 17 -19.85 -6.08 -3.98
C TYR A 17 -20.05 -6.52 -2.52
N GLY A 18 -21.09 -6.03 -1.85
CA GLY A 18 -21.38 -6.29 -0.45
C GLY A 18 -20.57 -5.42 0.51
N PRO A 19 -20.64 -5.71 1.82
CA PRO A 19 -20.04 -4.88 2.85
C PRO A 19 -18.52 -4.77 2.69
N TRP A 20 -18.02 -3.53 2.67
CA TRP A 20 -16.60 -3.25 2.46
C TRP A 20 -15.68 -3.92 3.50
N ALA A 21 -16.14 -4.06 4.75
CA ALA A 21 -15.36 -4.66 5.82
C ALA A 21 -15.10 -6.15 5.57
N THR A 22 -16.10 -6.85 5.02
CA THR A 22 -15.98 -8.26 4.61
C THR A 22 -15.01 -8.41 3.44
N LEU A 23 -15.13 -7.54 2.44
CA LEU A 23 -14.21 -7.52 1.29
C LEU A 23 -12.76 -7.25 1.72
N HIS A 24 -12.56 -6.27 2.60
CA HIS A 24 -11.24 -5.95 3.12
C HIS A 24 -10.65 -7.10 3.95
N THR A 25 -11.47 -7.79 4.75
CA THR A 25 -11.02 -8.94 5.55
C THR A 25 -10.65 -10.12 4.66
N CYS A 26 -11.48 -10.44 3.67
CA CYS A 26 -11.19 -11.47 2.67
C CYS A 26 -9.90 -11.16 1.91
N PHE A 27 -9.77 -9.91 1.45
CA PHE A 27 -8.58 -9.42 0.77
C PHE A 27 -7.31 -9.64 1.62
N ARG A 28 -7.35 -9.20 2.88
CA ARG A 28 -6.20 -9.35 3.79
C ARG A 28 -5.86 -10.80 4.04
N ARG A 29 -6.87 -11.67 4.20
CA ARG A 29 -6.66 -13.10 4.38
C ARG A 29 -5.99 -13.70 3.15
N TRP A 30 -6.48 -13.39 1.96
CA TRP A 30 -5.93 -13.88 0.69
C TRP A 30 -4.52 -13.39 0.39
N ALA A 31 -4.20 -12.17 0.84
CA ALA A 31 -2.84 -11.64 0.79
C ALA A 31 -1.91 -12.38 1.75
N ALA A 32 -2.39 -12.74 2.95
CA ALA A 32 -1.58 -13.40 3.97
C ALA A 32 -1.40 -14.90 3.73
N ASP A 33 -2.41 -15.58 3.19
CA ASP A 33 -2.41 -17.04 2.98
C ASP A 33 -1.95 -17.47 1.59
N GLY A 34 -1.41 -16.55 0.80
CA GLY A 34 -0.87 -16.80 -0.55
C GLY A 34 -1.94 -17.12 -1.60
N THR A 35 -3.22 -16.87 -1.34
CA THR A 35 -4.29 -17.11 -2.33
C THR A 35 -4.04 -16.34 -3.62
N PHE A 36 -3.63 -15.07 -3.54
CA PHE A 36 -3.31 -14.30 -4.74
C PHE A 36 -2.15 -14.89 -5.54
N GLU A 37 -1.14 -15.43 -4.87
CA GLU A 37 0.01 -16.06 -5.51
C GLU A 37 -0.40 -17.33 -6.26
N ARG A 38 -1.24 -18.18 -5.64
CA ARG A 38 -1.77 -19.38 -6.32
C ARG A 38 -2.62 -19.02 -7.53
N MET A 39 -3.48 -18.01 -7.41
CA MET A 39 -4.29 -17.51 -8.54
C MET A 39 -3.40 -16.98 -9.67
N LEU A 40 -2.35 -16.23 -9.33
CA LEU A 40 -1.40 -15.69 -10.30
C LEU A 40 -0.66 -16.82 -11.03
N ARG A 41 -0.11 -17.79 -10.30
CA ARG A 41 0.58 -18.96 -10.89
C ARG A 41 -0.32 -19.72 -11.85
N ALA A 42 -1.57 -19.95 -11.48
CA ALA A 42 -2.54 -20.63 -12.35
C ALA A 42 -2.85 -19.82 -13.62
N ALA A 43 -3.01 -18.50 -13.49
CA ALA A 43 -3.23 -17.62 -14.64
C ALA A 43 -2.01 -17.57 -15.58
N GLN A 44 -0.80 -17.47 -15.01
CA GLN A 44 0.45 -17.50 -15.77
C GLN A 44 0.65 -18.83 -16.50
N ALA A 45 0.41 -19.97 -15.84
CA ALA A 45 0.52 -21.28 -16.48
C ALA A 45 -0.43 -21.42 -17.67
N LYS A 46 -1.65 -20.88 -17.55
CA LYS A 46 -2.61 -20.87 -18.67
C LYS A 46 -2.15 -19.97 -19.82
N ALA A 47 -1.63 -18.78 -19.51
CA ALA A 47 -1.17 -17.83 -20.51
C ALA A 47 0.11 -18.32 -21.22
N ASP A 48 1.03 -18.93 -20.48
CA ASP A 48 2.24 -19.57 -21.01
C ASP A 48 1.89 -20.70 -21.99
N ALA A 49 0.96 -21.59 -21.60
CA ALA A 49 0.48 -22.66 -22.47
C ALA A 49 -0.23 -22.14 -23.74
N ALA A 50 -0.80 -20.94 -23.69
CA ALA A 50 -1.41 -20.27 -24.84
C ALA A 50 -0.40 -19.45 -25.68
N GLY A 51 0.85 -19.28 -25.20
CA GLY A 51 1.85 -18.41 -25.83
C GLY A 51 1.57 -16.91 -25.67
N ASP A 52 0.71 -16.52 -24.71
CA ASP A 52 0.27 -15.14 -24.50
C ASP A 52 1.27 -14.30 -23.68
N ILE A 53 2.29 -14.93 -23.08
CA ILE A 53 3.28 -14.25 -22.24
C ILE A 53 4.70 -14.71 -22.59
N ASP A 54 5.63 -13.74 -22.55
CA ASP A 54 7.07 -14.00 -22.48
C ASP A 54 7.54 -13.79 -21.04
N TRP A 55 8.48 -14.63 -20.60
CA TRP A 55 9.06 -14.60 -19.26
C TRP A 55 10.23 -13.63 -19.15
N LEU A 56 10.73 -13.09 -20.27
CA LEU A 56 11.76 -12.05 -20.26
C LEU A 56 11.17 -10.71 -19.80
N VAL A 57 11.27 -10.43 -18.49
CA VAL A 57 10.85 -9.15 -17.90
C VAL A 57 12.07 -8.31 -17.56
N SER A 58 12.14 -7.10 -18.12
CA SER A 58 13.09 -6.07 -17.68
C SER A 58 12.43 -5.19 -16.62
N VAL A 59 13.07 -5.03 -15.47
CA VAL A 59 12.60 -4.15 -14.40
C VAL A 59 13.50 -2.93 -14.34
N ASP A 60 12.97 -1.76 -14.66
CA ASP A 60 13.62 -0.49 -14.35
C ASP A 60 13.17 0.02 -12.97
N SER A 61 14.11 0.53 -12.19
CA SER A 61 13.81 1.19 -10.91
C SER A 61 14.41 2.59 -10.93
N THR A 62 13.66 3.56 -10.43
CA THR A 62 14.14 4.94 -10.26
C THR A 62 14.24 5.24 -8.78
N ILE A 63 15.41 5.68 -8.33
CA ILE A 63 15.65 6.11 -6.95
C ILE A 63 15.72 7.64 -6.93
N VAL A 64 14.80 8.29 -6.21
CA VAL A 64 14.84 9.73 -5.94
C VAL A 64 15.24 9.95 -4.48
N ARG A 65 16.41 10.57 -4.24
CA ARG A 65 16.80 10.96 -2.87
C ARG A 65 15.91 12.10 -2.37
N ALA A 66 15.33 11.92 -1.19
CA ALA A 66 14.63 12.98 -0.50
C ALA A 66 15.62 13.94 0.18
N HIS A 67 15.28 15.24 0.21
CA HIS A 67 16.05 16.25 0.96
C HIS A 67 16.04 15.94 2.46
N GLN A 68 17.08 16.31 3.22
CA GLN A 68 17.14 16.02 4.68
C GLN A 68 15.96 16.58 5.50
N HIS A 69 15.21 17.55 4.95
CA HIS A 69 14.03 18.14 5.58
C HIS A 69 12.71 17.39 5.27
N ALA A 70 12.74 16.36 4.42
CA ALA A 70 11.56 15.56 4.08
C ALA A 70 11.14 14.57 5.19
N ALA A 71 11.93 14.43 6.26
CA ALA A 71 11.69 13.47 7.35
C ALA A 71 10.42 13.75 8.18
N GLY A 72 9.73 14.87 7.95
CA GLY A 72 8.53 15.26 8.71
C GLY A 72 8.82 15.56 10.19
N ALA A 73 7.79 15.99 10.92
CA ALA A 73 7.90 16.26 12.34
C ALA A 73 7.92 14.95 13.16
N ARG A 74 8.71 14.90 14.24
CA ARG A 74 8.73 13.75 15.15
C ARG A 74 7.33 13.52 15.73
N LYS A 75 6.84 12.29 15.67
CA LYS A 75 5.58 11.91 16.31
C LYS A 75 5.83 11.69 17.80
N GLY A 76 5.65 12.74 18.58
CA GLY A 76 5.81 12.79 20.03
C GLY A 76 6.04 14.26 20.41
N GLY A 77 5.05 14.86 21.07
CA GLY A 77 5.03 16.29 21.38
C GLY A 77 6.38 16.75 21.93
N SER A 78 6.87 17.88 21.42
CA SER A 78 8.05 18.55 21.95
C SER A 78 7.86 18.72 23.45
N ALA A 79 8.75 18.15 24.26
CA ALA A 79 8.88 18.59 25.64
C ALA A 79 9.14 20.11 25.58
N THR A 80 8.17 20.89 26.01
CA THR A 80 8.26 22.34 26.12
C THR A 80 9.50 22.65 26.94
N ARG A 81 10.49 23.30 26.33
CA ARG A 81 11.61 23.87 27.06
C ARG A 81 11.02 24.96 27.96
N PRO A 82 11.26 24.98 29.29
CA PRO A 82 10.73 26.04 30.14
C PRO A 82 11.26 27.37 29.62
N SER A 83 10.38 28.37 29.49
CA SER A 83 10.79 29.74 29.22
C SER A 83 11.54 30.26 30.44
N ASP A 84 12.73 30.81 30.26
CA ASP A 84 13.37 31.63 31.27
C ASP A 84 12.45 32.82 31.59
N ALA A 85 12.20 33.04 32.88
CA ALA A 85 11.48 34.20 33.40
C ALA A 85 12.44 35.40 33.47
N PRO A 86 11.96 36.65 33.33
CA PRO A 86 12.84 37.81 33.39
C PRO A 86 13.32 38.03 34.83
N GLU A 87 14.63 38.25 34.97
CA GLU A 87 15.27 38.71 36.19
C GLU A 87 14.85 40.15 36.48
N ALA A 88 14.32 40.39 37.68
CA ALA A 88 13.88 41.70 38.14
C ALA A 88 14.87 42.25 39.18
N ALA A 89 15.25 43.52 38.95
CA ALA A 89 15.94 44.50 39.81
C ALA A 89 17.45 44.33 40.01
#